data_AF-A1DG96-F1
#
_entry.id   AF-A1DG96-F1
#
_cell.length_a   1.000
_cell.length_b   1.000
_cell.length_c   1.000
_cell.angle_alpha   90.00
_cell.angle_beta   90.00
_cell.angle_gamma   90.00
#
_symmetry.space_group_name_H-M   'P 1'
#
loop_
_entity.id
_entity.type
_entity.pdbx_description
1 polymer ?
#
loop_
_entity_poly.entity_id
_entity_poly.type
_entity_poly.pdbx_seq_one_letter_code
_entity_poly.pdbx_strand_id
1 'polypeptide(L)'
;MTHEFPPASLRPLIKEVADLLKSRGETISVAETAAGGIISACLLSRPGASSIYKGGVTLYTLESRIAFAGWTQSHIDSYEGPTPDIVAGLAQHVRNTLQSTYTVAESGTAGPTGGATRNRTPGYVALAVSTPQGTFTREVETGCGTERERNMVVFAEEALKFVRDVMLGKASL
;
A
#
# COMPACT_ATOMS: atom_id res chain seq x y z
N MET A 1 20.68 4.79 18.33
CA MET A 1 19.39 5.51 18.21
C MET A 1 18.31 4.48 18.42
N THR A 2 17.40 4.66 19.37
CA THR A 2 16.28 3.72 19.55
C THR A 2 15.36 3.87 18.35
N HIS A 3 15.28 2.85 17.51
CA HIS A 3 14.32 2.82 16.40
C HIS A 3 12.92 2.66 17.03
N GLU A 4 12.23 3.78 17.23
CA GLU A 4 10.86 3.76 17.72
C GLU A 4 9.94 3.15 16.65
N PHE A 5 9.12 2.19 17.06
CA PHE A 5 8.10 1.59 16.21
C PHE A 5 6.70 1.85 16.81
N PRO A 6 5.71 2.25 15.99
CA PRO A 6 5.82 2.62 14.57
C PRO A 6 6.60 3.95 14.38
N PRO A 7 7.14 4.22 13.17
CA PRO A 7 7.87 5.46 12.91
C PRO A 7 7.05 6.69 13.29
N ALA A 8 7.69 7.66 13.95
CA ALA A 8 7.00 8.80 14.56
C ALA A 8 6.15 9.61 13.56
N SER A 9 6.61 9.74 12.31
CA SER A 9 5.87 10.45 11.24
C SER A 9 4.55 9.77 10.87
N LEU A 10 4.44 8.44 11.03
CA LEU A 10 3.22 7.70 10.68
C LEU A 10 2.19 7.70 11.83
N ARG A 11 2.58 7.94 13.08
CA ARG A 11 1.68 7.83 14.26
C ARG A 11 0.37 8.63 14.13
N PRO A 12 0.37 9.91 13.69
CA PRO A 12 -0.88 10.66 13.51
C PRO A 12 -1.78 10.03 12.44
N LEU A 13 -1.21 9.57 11.33
CA LEU A 13 -1.94 8.94 10.23
C LEU A 13 -2.55 7.60 10.64
N ILE A 14 -1.77 6.76 11.33
CA ILE A 14 -2.23 5.48 11.88
C ILE A 14 -3.45 5.71 12.78
N LYS A 15 -3.36 6.70 13.68
CA LYS A 15 -4.45 7.04 14.59
C LYS A 15 -5.70 7.46 13.81
N GLU A 16 -5.54 8.39 12.87
CA GLU A 16 -6.65 8.94 12.07
C GLU A 16 -7.36 7.86 11.24
N VAL A 17 -6.62 7.07 10.47
CA VAL A 17 -7.18 5.97 9.65
C VAL A 17 -7.92 4.97 10.53
N ALA A 18 -7.29 4.54 11.62
CA ALA A 18 -7.91 3.55 12.49
C ALA A 18 -9.13 4.10 13.25
N ASP A 19 -9.16 5.38 13.61
CA ASP A 19 -10.34 6.02 14.21
C ASP A 19 -11.49 6.13 13.22
N LEU A 20 -11.21 6.53 11.98
CA LEU A 20 -12.21 6.59 10.92
C LEU A 20 -12.82 5.21 10.68
N LEU A 21 -12.00 4.16 10.52
CA LEU A 21 -12.47 2.78 10.31
C LEU A 21 -13.34 2.30 11.47
N LYS A 22 -12.88 2.48 12.72
CA LYS A 22 -13.64 2.10 13.91
C LYS A 22 -14.97 2.84 14.01
N SER A 23 -14.97 4.15 13.78
CA SER A 23 -16.19 4.98 13.87
C SER A 23 -17.25 4.62 12.85
N ARG A 24 -16.86 4.06 11.70
CA ARG A 24 -17.75 3.67 10.61
C ARG A 24 -18.08 2.18 10.60
N GLY A 25 -17.50 1.39 11.50
CA GLY A 25 -17.61 -0.08 11.45
C GLY A 25 -17.01 -0.68 10.18
N GLU A 26 -16.04 0.01 9.57
CA GLU A 26 -15.41 -0.38 8.31
C GLU A 26 -14.09 -1.10 8.54
N THR A 27 -13.67 -1.87 7.54
CA THR A 27 -12.47 -2.71 7.63
C THR A 27 -11.48 -2.45 6.51
N ILE A 28 -10.22 -2.79 6.74
CA ILE A 28 -9.12 -2.61 5.81
C ILE A 28 -8.31 -3.90 5.65
N SER A 29 -7.84 -4.17 4.44
CA SER A 29 -6.75 -5.09 4.16
C SER A 29 -5.60 -4.40 3.39
N VAL A 30 -4.45 -5.07 3.31
CA VAL A 30 -3.23 -4.49 2.73
C VAL A 30 -2.60 -5.44 1.70
N ALA A 31 -2.23 -4.91 0.54
CA ALA A 31 -1.48 -5.60 -0.50
C ALA A 31 -0.16 -4.84 -0.77
N GLU A 32 0.92 -5.20 -0.09
CA GLU A 32 2.15 -4.40 -0.09
C GLU A 32 3.31 -5.11 -0.77
N THR A 33 4.21 -4.36 -1.39
CA THR A 33 5.37 -4.92 -2.09
C THR A 33 6.66 -4.33 -1.53
N ALA A 34 7.06 -3.15 -1.97
CA ALA A 34 8.33 -2.54 -1.61
C ALA A 34 8.32 -1.96 -0.19
N ALA A 35 7.17 -1.59 0.37
CA ALA A 35 7.03 -1.22 1.78
C ALA A 35 7.28 -2.40 2.75
N GLY A 36 7.19 -3.64 2.25
CA GLY A 36 7.76 -4.82 2.92
C GLY A 36 7.13 -5.22 4.26
N GLY A 37 5.88 -4.85 4.53
CA GLY A 37 5.15 -5.14 5.78
C GLY A 37 4.90 -3.91 6.65
N ILE A 38 5.51 -2.75 6.35
CA ILE A 38 5.43 -1.55 7.19
C ILE A 38 3.99 -1.04 7.31
N ILE A 39 3.20 -1.11 6.24
CA ILE A 39 1.80 -0.62 6.26
C ILE A 39 0.98 -1.49 7.22
N SER A 40 1.04 -2.81 7.04
CA SER A 40 0.40 -3.79 7.91
C SER A 40 0.84 -3.61 9.37
N ALA A 41 2.14 -3.53 9.62
CA ALA A 41 2.69 -3.43 10.96
C ALA A 41 2.24 -2.13 11.66
N CYS A 42 2.19 -1.01 10.93
CA CYS A 42 1.71 0.27 11.45
C CYS A 42 0.22 0.23 11.84
N LEU A 43 -0.63 -0.40 11.03
CA LEU A 43 -2.05 -0.54 11.38
C LEU A 43 -2.25 -1.49 12.58
N LEU A 44 -1.48 -2.59 12.62
CA LEU A 44 -1.55 -3.61 13.67
C LEU A 44 -0.94 -3.16 15.00
N SER A 45 -0.04 -2.17 15.01
CA SER A 45 0.56 -1.65 16.24
C SER A 45 -0.43 -0.92 17.15
N ARG A 46 -1.66 -0.65 16.68
CA ARG A 46 -2.68 0.06 17.45
C ARG A 46 -3.56 -0.92 18.26
N PRO A 47 -3.79 -0.67 19.55
CA PRO A 47 -4.76 -1.43 20.34
C PRO A 47 -6.15 -1.49 19.67
N GLY A 48 -6.70 -2.71 19.61
CA GLY A 48 -7.98 -2.98 18.94
C GLY A 48 -7.89 -3.00 17.41
N ALA A 49 -6.72 -3.17 16.80
CA ALA A 49 -6.57 -3.34 15.35
C ALA A 49 -7.38 -4.53 14.80
N SER A 50 -7.62 -5.57 15.61
CA SER A 50 -8.43 -6.73 15.24
C SER A 50 -9.87 -6.40 14.83
N SER A 51 -10.42 -5.25 15.25
CA SER A 51 -11.77 -4.83 14.84
C SER A 51 -11.81 -4.20 13.45
N ILE A 52 -10.66 -3.79 12.89
CA ILE A 52 -10.59 -3.08 11.60
C ILE A 52 -9.73 -3.80 10.57
N TYR A 53 -8.72 -4.56 10.98
CA TYR A 53 -7.73 -5.15 10.10
C TYR A 53 -8.14 -6.58 9.70
N LYS A 54 -8.43 -6.78 8.42
CA LYS A 54 -8.92 -8.08 7.90
C LYS A 54 -7.80 -9.04 7.52
N GLY A 55 -6.63 -8.52 7.21
CA GLY A 55 -5.50 -9.29 6.73
C GLY A 55 -4.63 -8.48 5.79
N GLY A 56 -3.46 -9.02 5.46
CA GLY A 56 -2.58 -8.41 4.47
C GLY A 56 -1.69 -9.46 3.83
N VAL A 57 -1.12 -9.08 2.69
CA VAL A 57 -0.36 -9.96 1.83
C VAL A 57 0.83 -9.19 1.26
N THR A 58 2.03 -9.77 1.40
CA THR A 58 3.27 -9.21 0.87
C THR A 58 3.54 -9.81 -0.50
N LEU A 59 3.53 -8.97 -1.54
CA LEU A 59 3.53 -9.33 -2.96
C LEU A 59 4.84 -8.97 -3.67
N TYR A 60 5.96 -9.14 -2.95
CA TYR A 60 7.27 -8.65 -3.40
C TYR A 60 7.75 -9.30 -4.70
N THR A 61 7.60 -10.62 -4.83
CA THR A 61 8.01 -11.35 -6.03
C THR A 61 6.84 -11.53 -6.99
N LEU A 62 7.12 -11.72 -8.29
CA LEU A 62 6.04 -11.92 -9.27
C LEU A 62 5.28 -13.23 -9.02
N GLU A 63 5.97 -14.26 -8.53
CA GLU A 63 5.39 -15.54 -8.13
C GLU A 63 4.39 -15.37 -6.98
N SER A 64 4.68 -14.49 -6.01
CA SER A 64 3.75 -14.20 -4.92
C SER A 64 2.46 -13.54 -5.42
N ARG A 65 2.51 -12.78 -6.52
CA ARG A 65 1.32 -12.19 -7.14
C ARG A 65 0.46 -13.23 -7.84
N ILE A 66 1.07 -14.26 -8.44
CA ILE A 66 0.31 -15.41 -8.97
C ILE A 66 -0.35 -16.17 -7.81
N ALA A 67 0.41 -16.47 -6.75
CA ALA A 67 -0.06 -17.27 -5.63
C ALA A 67 -1.21 -16.61 -4.85
N PHE A 68 -1.17 -15.28 -4.69
CA PHE A 68 -2.03 -14.58 -3.73
C PHE A 68 -2.81 -13.39 -4.27
N ALA A 69 -2.57 -12.96 -5.53
CA ALA A 69 -3.17 -11.74 -6.08
C ALA A 69 -3.83 -11.93 -7.45
N GLY A 70 -4.12 -13.18 -7.83
CA GLY A 70 -4.85 -13.49 -9.07
C GLY A 70 -4.09 -13.18 -10.35
N TRP A 71 -2.77 -13.00 -10.28
CA TRP A 71 -1.95 -12.87 -11.48
C TRP A 71 -1.83 -14.21 -12.21
N THR A 72 -1.48 -14.10 -13.50
CA THR A 72 -1.24 -15.20 -14.42
C THR A 72 0.12 -15.03 -15.07
N GLN A 73 0.58 -16.03 -15.81
CA GLN A 73 1.84 -15.93 -16.55
C GLN A 73 1.85 -14.72 -17.51
N SER A 74 0.73 -14.41 -18.16
CA SER A 74 0.65 -13.24 -19.06
C SER A 74 0.93 -11.92 -18.35
N HIS A 75 0.57 -11.79 -17.05
CA HIS A 75 0.90 -10.60 -16.26
C HIS A 75 2.40 -10.51 -15.97
N ILE A 76 3.07 -11.65 -15.78
CA ILE A 76 4.54 -11.70 -15.60
C ILE A 76 5.23 -11.27 -16.89
N ASP A 77 4.80 -11.84 -18.01
CA ASP A 77 5.42 -11.61 -19.31
C ASP A 77 5.32 -10.15 -19.77
N SER A 78 4.30 -9.42 -19.30
CA SER A 78 4.09 -8.00 -19.61
C SER A 78 4.49 -7.04 -18.48
N TYR A 79 5.22 -7.50 -17.45
CA TYR A 79 5.54 -6.68 -16.28
C TYR A 79 6.72 -5.73 -16.51
N GLU A 80 6.42 -4.43 -16.61
CA GLU A 80 7.42 -3.36 -16.83
C GLU A 80 7.71 -2.53 -15.56
N GLY A 81 7.41 -3.09 -14.38
CA GLY A 81 7.53 -2.37 -13.11
C GLY A 81 6.19 -1.88 -12.54
N PRO A 82 6.22 -1.16 -11.41
CA PRO A 82 5.01 -0.72 -10.74
C PRO A 82 4.23 0.32 -11.57
N THR A 83 2.91 0.18 -11.65
CA THR A 83 2.02 1.14 -12.34
C THR A 83 0.70 1.24 -11.58
N PRO A 84 -0.07 2.34 -11.75
CA PRO A 84 -1.42 2.49 -11.21
C PRO A 84 -2.34 1.29 -11.50
N ASP A 85 -2.35 0.80 -12.74
CA ASP A 85 -3.20 -0.33 -13.15
C ASP A 85 -2.85 -1.62 -12.40
N ILE A 86 -1.55 -1.88 -12.22
CA ILE A 86 -1.08 -3.04 -11.46
C ILE A 86 -1.58 -2.97 -10.03
N VAL A 87 -1.32 -1.86 -9.32
CA VAL A 87 -1.73 -1.75 -7.91
C VAL A 87 -3.24 -1.70 -7.75
N ALA A 88 -3.98 -1.16 -8.73
CA ALA A 88 -5.44 -1.21 -8.75
C ALA A 88 -5.96 -2.65 -8.80
N GLY A 89 -5.41 -3.49 -9.69
CA GLY A 89 -5.74 -4.91 -9.79
C GLY A 89 -5.41 -5.68 -8.50
N LEU A 90 -4.23 -5.44 -7.92
CA LEU A 90 -3.83 -6.04 -6.64
C LEU A 90 -4.80 -5.66 -5.51
N ALA A 91 -5.15 -4.37 -5.42
CA ALA A 91 -6.07 -3.87 -4.40
C ALA A 91 -7.47 -4.49 -4.55
N GLN A 92 -8.00 -4.54 -5.78
CA GLN A 92 -9.32 -5.13 -6.05
C GLN A 92 -9.35 -6.63 -5.71
N HIS A 93 -8.33 -7.37 -6.13
CA HIS A 93 -8.24 -8.80 -5.85
C HIS A 93 -8.25 -9.05 -4.34
N VAL A 94 -7.34 -8.40 -3.60
CA VAL A 94 -7.20 -8.61 -2.15
C VAL A 94 -8.44 -8.14 -1.39
N ARG A 95 -9.07 -7.03 -1.81
CA ARG A 95 -10.33 -6.55 -1.23
C ARG A 95 -11.43 -7.60 -1.32
N ASN A 96 -11.61 -8.16 -2.51
CA ASN A 96 -12.65 -9.15 -2.77
C ASN A 96 -12.36 -10.47 -2.04
N THR A 97 -11.11 -10.91 -2.03
CA THR A 97 -10.68 -12.14 -1.34
C THR A 97 -10.86 -12.06 0.18
N LEU A 98 -10.46 -10.95 0.80
CA LEU A 98 -10.56 -10.77 2.26
C LEU A 98 -11.88 -10.16 2.73
N GLN A 99 -12.73 -9.76 1.80
CA GLN A 99 -14.02 -9.10 2.05
C GLN A 99 -13.88 -7.88 2.98
N SER A 100 -12.85 -7.07 2.77
CA SER A 100 -12.65 -5.81 3.49
C SER A 100 -13.42 -4.66 2.84
N THR A 101 -13.75 -3.62 3.62
CA THR A 101 -14.32 -2.39 3.05
C THR A 101 -13.31 -1.73 2.12
N TYR A 102 -12.08 -1.54 2.61
CA TYR A 102 -10.97 -0.94 1.87
C TYR A 102 -9.83 -1.95 1.67
N THR A 103 -9.08 -1.79 0.58
CA THR A 103 -7.75 -2.37 0.45
C THR A 103 -6.79 -1.32 -0.06
N VAL A 104 -5.69 -1.11 0.65
CA VAL A 104 -4.57 -0.32 0.15
C VAL A 104 -3.55 -1.24 -0.50
N ALA A 105 -3.14 -0.90 -1.72
CA ALA A 105 -2.06 -1.58 -2.41
C ALA A 105 -0.89 -0.63 -2.68
N GLU A 106 0.31 -1.15 -2.53
CA GLU A 106 1.56 -0.40 -2.72
C GLU A 106 2.50 -1.16 -3.64
N SER A 107 2.99 -0.49 -4.69
CA SER A 107 4.14 -0.97 -5.43
C SER A 107 5.07 0.12 -5.89
N GLY A 108 6.31 0.06 -5.41
CA GLY A 108 7.33 1.06 -5.69
C GLY A 108 8.70 0.47 -5.98
N THR A 109 9.58 1.36 -6.41
CA THR A 109 11.00 1.09 -6.61
C THR A 109 11.77 1.72 -5.45
N ALA A 110 12.07 0.94 -4.40
CA ALA A 110 12.72 1.49 -3.20
C ALA A 110 14.21 1.83 -3.40
N GLY A 111 14.88 1.30 -4.43
CA GLY A 111 16.32 1.50 -4.63
C GLY A 111 17.21 0.52 -3.85
N PRO A 112 18.55 0.68 -3.90
CA PRO A 112 19.25 1.76 -4.60
C PRO A 112 19.29 1.56 -6.12
N THR A 113 19.06 0.33 -6.61
CA THR A 113 18.98 0.03 -8.03
C THR A 113 17.60 0.37 -8.61
N GLY A 114 17.58 0.64 -9.91
CA GLY A 114 16.38 0.99 -10.66
C GLY A 114 16.49 0.57 -12.12
N GLY A 115 15.65 1.17 -12.96
CA GLY A 115 15.62 0.97 -14.40
C GLY A 115 15.53 2.30 -15.16
N ALA A 116 15.39 2.23 -16.47
CA ALA A 116 15.42 3.40 -17.35
C ALA A 116 14.10 4.22 -17.38
N THR A 117 13.01 3.65 -16.88
CA THR A 117 11.68 4.29 -16.89
C THR A 117 11.39 5.02 -15.58
N ARG A 118 10.48 6.01 -15.64
CA ARG A 118 10.05 6.80 -14.46
C ARG A 118 9.64 5.90 -13.28
N ASN A 119 8.79 4.91 -13.54
CA ASN A 119 8.30 3.98 -12.53
C ASN A 119 9.37 3.02 -11.95
N ARG A 120 10.55 2.99 -12.56
CA ARG A 120 11.71 2.22 -12.14
C ARG A 120 12.80 3.10 -11.53
N THR A 121 12.52 4.38 -11.30
CA THR A 121 13.44 5.29 -10.59
C THR A 121 13.32 5.08 -9.08
N PRO A 122 14.42 4.94 -8.32
CA PRO A 122 14.39 4.89 -6.85
C PRO A 122 13.57 6.03 -6.24
N GLY A 123 12.64 5.67 -5.36
CA GLY A 123 11.70 6.60 -4.74
C GLY A 123 10.37 6.76 -5.47
N TYR A 124 10.15 6.11 -6.61
CA TYR A 124 8.81 6.04 -7.22
C TYR A 124 7.93 5.02 -6.50
N VAL A 125 6.65 5.33 -6.29
CA VAL A 125 5.62 4.39 -5.84
C VAL A 125 4.29 4.64 -6.54
N ALA A 126 3.64 3.56 -6.99
CA ALA A 126 2.24 3.52 -7.35
C ALA A 126 1.43 3.00 -6.16
N LEU A 127 0.29 3.64 -5.89
CA LEU A 127 -0.61 3.32 -4.80
C LEU A 127 -2.03 3.15 -5.35
N ALA A 128 -2.79 2.24 -4.74
CA ALA A 128 -4.22 2.14 -4.97
C ALA A 128 -4.99 1.97 -3.66
N VAL A 129 -6.21 2.48 -3.63
CA VAL A 129 -7.19 2.18 -2.59
C VAL A 129 -8.45 1.67 -3.25
N SER A 130 -8.70 0.37 -3.13
CA SER A 130 -9.96 -0.23 -3.60
C SER A 130 -11.04 -0.07 -2.53
N THR A 131 -12.24 0.31 -2.98
CA THR A 131 -13.43 0.56 -2.16
C THR A 131 -14.63 -0.13 -2.80
N PRO A 132 -15.81 -0.20 -2.13
CA PRO A 132 -17.04 -0.67 -2.78
C PRO A 132 -17.48 0.20 -3.98
N GLN A 133 -17.07 1.47 -4.03
CA GLN A 133 -17.50 2.44 -5.05
C GLN A 133 -16.56 2.52 -6.26
N GLY A 134 -15.37 1.91 -6.16
CA GLY A 134 -14.34 1.99 -7.19
C GLY A 134 -12.94 1.91 -6.60
N THR A 135 -11.94 1.97 -7.47
CA THR A 135 -10.52 1.94 -7.07
C THR A 135 -9.86 3.24 -7.45
N PHE A 136 -9.29 3.91 -6.46
CA PHE A 136 -8.56 5.15 -6.61
C PHE A 136 -7.07 4.83 -6.77
N THR A 137 -6.35 5.57 -7.60
CA THR A 137 -4.90 5.40 -7.77
C THR A 137 -4.13 6.70 -7.56
N ARG A 138 -2.87 6.60 -7.14
CA ARG A 138 -1.96 7.74 -6.98
C ARG A 138 -0.53 7.29 -7.29
N GLU A 139 0.25 8.14 -7.95
CA GLU A 139 1.69 7.97 -8.10
C GLU A 139 2.40 9.02 -7.25
N VAL A 140 3.54 8.65 -6.64
CA VAL A 140 4.35 9.56 -5.83
C VAL A 140 5.83 9.30 -6.05
N GLU A 141 6.59 10.39 -6.18
CA GLU A 141 8.04 10.40 -6.03
C GLU A 141 8.42 10.89 -4.63
N THR A 142 9.13 10.07 -3.86
CA THR A 142 9.48 10.37 -2.45
C THR A 142 10.49 11.51 -2.29
N GLY A 143 11.24 11.82 -3.35
CA GLY A 143 12.40 12.73 -3.29
C GLY A 143 13.57 12.22 -2.45
N CYS A 144 13.54 10.97 -1.96
CA CYS A 144 14.57 10.40 -1.10
C CYS A 144 15.67 9.66 -1.88
N GLY A 145 15.64 9.70 -3.22
CA GLY A 145 16.65 9.10 -4.09
C GLY A 145 16.83 7.61 -3.82
N THR A 146 18.08 7.18 -3.63
CA THR A 146 18.46 5.77 -3.46
C THR A 146 18.40 5.27 -2.01
N GLU A 147 17.91 6.07 -1.07
CA GLU A 147 17.81 5.71 0.35
C GLU A 147 16.69 4.67 0.58
N ARG A 148 17.01 3.38 0.42
CA ARG A 148 16.01 2.28 0.42
C ARG A 148 15.09 2.29 1.63
N GLU A 149 15.64 2.25 2.84
CA GLU A 149 14.85 2.19 4.07
C GLU A 149 13.93 3.41 4.23
N ARG A 150 14.44 4.59 3.87
CA ARG A 150 13.67 5.83 3.88
C ARG A 150 12.53 5.79 2.87
N ASN A 151 12.78 5.31 1.65
CA ASN A 151 11.74 5.10 0.64
C ASN A 151 10.64 4.16 1.15
N MET A 152 11.00 3.04 1.78
CA MET A 152 10.00 2.09 2.32
C MET A 152 9.08 2.75 3.35
N VAL A 153 9.62 3.58 4.25
CA VAL A 153 8.83 4.31 5.24
C VAL A 153 7.93 5.36 4.58
N VAL A 154 8.45 6.12 3.60
CA VAL A 154 7.66 7.13 2.88
C VAL A 154 6.57 6.46 2.03
N PHE A 155 6.82 5.30 1.41
CA PHE A 155 5.79 4.55 0.69
C PHE A 155 4.64 4.17 1.62
N ALA A 156 4.94 3.70 2.84
CA ALA A 156 3.91 3.40 3.82
C ALA A 156 3.17 4.66 4.31
N GLU A 157 3.88 5.77 4.48
CA GLU A 157 3.28 7.06 4.85
C GLU A 157 2.29 7.53 3.78
N GLU A 158 2.71 7.53 2.51
CA GLU A 158 1.88 7.95 1.37
C GLU A 158 0.68 7.01 1.15
N ALA A 159 0.86 5.71 1.38
CA ALA A 159 -0.24 4.74 1.37
C ALA A 159 -1.31 5.07 2.43
N LEU A 160 -0.91 5.34 3.67
CA LEU A 160 -1.85 5.70 4.75
C LEU A 160 -2.48 7.07 4.55
N LYS A 161 -1.72 8.06 4.05
CA LYS A 161 -2.28 9.35 3.63
C LYS A 161 -3.35 9.16 2.57
N PHE A 162 -3.10 8.32 1.58
CA PHE A 162 -4.04 8.09 0.50
C PHE A 162 -5.32 7.38 0.96
N VAL A 163 -5.22 6.37 1.84
CA VAL A 163 -6.39 5.77 2.50
C VAL A 163 -7.24 6.82 3.19
N ARG A 164 -6.61 7.67 4.01
CA ARG A 164 -7.28 8.75 4.74
C ARG A 164 -7.95 9.74 3.78
N ASP A 165 -7.29 10.13 2.70
CA ASP A 165 -7.87 11.04 1.70
C ASP A 165 -9.10 10.44 1.01
N VAL A 166 -9.05 9.15 0.65
CA VAL A 166 -10.18 8.42 0.05
C VAL A 166 -11.35 8.33 1.02
N MET A 167 -11.09 7.97 2.29
CA MET A 167 -12.14 7.90 3.33
C MET A 167 -12.81 9.25 3.61
N LEU A 168 -12.09 10.36 3.39
CA LEU A 168 -12.60 11.72 3.55
C LEU A 168 -13.20 12.31 2.26
N GLY A 169 -13.28 11.54 1.17
CA GLY A 169 -13.82 12.01 -0.11
C GLY A 169 -12.95 13.07 -0.80
N LYS A 170 -11.65 13.10 -0.50
CA LYS A 170 -10.68 14.06 -1.06
C LYS A 170 -9.94 13.52 -2.29
N ALA A 171 -10.16 12.26 -2.65
CA ALA A 171 -9.60 11.63 -3.84
C ALA A 171 -10.66 11.52 -4.94
N SER A 172 -10.21 11.65 -6.20
CA SER A 172 -11.05 11.44 -7.39
C SER A 172 -10.71 10.09 -8.01
N LEU A 173 -11.73 9.41 -8.53
CA LEU A 173 -11.59 8.16 -9.29
C LEU A 173 -10.86 8.39 -10.61
#